data_AF-A0A645J284-F1
#
_entry.id   AF-A0A645J284-F1
#
_cell.length_a   1.000
_cell.length_b   1.000
_cell.length_c   1.000
_cell.angle_alpha   90.00
_cell.angle_beta   90.00
_cell.angle_gamma   90.00
#
_symmetry.space_group_name_H-M   'P 1'
#
loop_
_entity.id
_entity.type
_entity.pdbx_description
1 polymer ?
#
loop_
_entity_poly.entity_id
_entity_poly.type
_entity_poly.pdbx_seq_one_letter_code
_entity_poly.pdbx_strand_id
1 'polypeptide(L)'
;MRRRLHVPSGTKQELCYAIHAEQNAIIQAAKLGVTIEGATLYCTHQPCVICAKMIINAGIARVVYGEGYPDDFALEIFKEAGVSIEKYGTAEP
;
A
#
# COMPACT_ATOMS: atom_id res chain seq x y z
N MET A 1 -5.56 -7.81 21.09
CA MET A 1 -4.92 -6.59 21.64
C MET A 1 -5.72 -5.31 21.32
N ARG A 2 -5.88 -4.92 20.05
CA ARG A 2 -6.58 -3.68 19.63
C ARG A 2 -7.95 -3.44 20.27
N ARG A 3 -8.82 -4.46 20.30
CA ARG A 3 -10.15 -4.38 20.93
C ARG A 3 -10.09 -4.05 22.43
N ARG A 4 -9.14 -4.66 23.16
CA ARG A 4 -8.96 -4.41 24.60
C ARG A 4 -8.49 -2.97 24.88
N LEU A 5 -7.70 -2.42 23.97
CA LEU A 5 -7.15 -1.07 24.07
C LEU A 5 -8.03 0.01 23.40
N HIS A 6 -9.22 -0.35 22.92
CA HIS A 6 -10.15 0.55 22.22
C HIS A 6 -9.49 1.37 21.10
N VAL A 7 -8.60 0.74 20.33
CA VAL A 7 -7.86 1.41 19.25
C VAL A 7 -8.78 1.69 18.05
N PRO A 8 -8.91 2.96 17.60
CA PRO A 8 -9.70 3.30 16.42
C PRO A 8 -9.22 2.60 15.13
N SER A 9 -10.13 2.40 14.18
CA SER A 9 -9.76 1.89 12.84
C SER A 9 -8.76 2.82 12.17
N GLY A 10 -7.87 2.26 11.34
CA GLY A 10 -6.85 3.04 10.62
C GLY A 10 -5.67 3.53 11.47
N THR A 11 -5.67 3.35 12.79
CA THR A 11 -4.60 3.85 13.69
C THR A 11 -3.79 2.74 14.34
N LYS A 12 -2.58 3.06 14.81
CA LYS A 12 -1.69 2.16 15.57
C LYS A 12 -1.48 0.80 14.90
N GLN A 13 -1.03 0.81 13.65
CA GLN A 13 -0.91 -0.41 12.83
C GLN A 13 -0.01 -1.46 13.47
N GLU A 14 1.00 -1.05 14.24
CA GLU A 14 1.90 -1.90 15.02
C GLU A 14 1.19 -2.79 16.07
N LEU A 15 -0.03 -2.43 16.48
CA LEU A 15 -0.83 -3.21 17.44
C LEU A 15 -1.74 -4.24 16.75
N CYS A 16 -1.79 -4.25 15.41
CA CYS A 16 -2.58 -5.20 14.64
C CYS A 16 -1.83 -6.51 14.44
N TYR A 17 -2.53 -7.64 14.58
CA TYR A 17 -1.97 -8.95 14.22
C TYR A 17 -1.94 -9.17 12.71
N ALA A 18 -2.86 -8.53 11.99
CA ALA A 18 -2.94 -8.62 10.54
C ALA A 18 -1.99 -7.61 9.91
N ILE A 19 -1.25 -8.06 8.90
CA ILE A 19 -0.51 -7.20 7.98
C ILE A 19 -1.37 -6.93 6.74
N HIS A 20 -1.14 -5.78 6.12
CA HIS A 20 -1.93 -5.33 4.97
C HIS A 20 -1.70 -6.20 3.73
N ALA A 21 -2.62 -6.14 2.76
CA ALA A 21 -2.57 -6.96 1.55
C ALA A 21 -1.29 -6.69 0.74
N GLU A 22 -0.87 -5.43 0.64
CA GLU A 22 0.31 -4.96 -0.06
C GLU A 22 1.59 -5.52 0.58
N GLN A 23 1.64 -5.51 1.91
CA GLN A 23 2.76 -6.08 2.67
C GLN A 23 2.85 -7.59 2.46
N ASN A 24 1.71 -8.28 2.51
CA ASN A 24 1.66 -9.72 2.23
C ASN A 24 2.18 -10.02 0.81
N ALA A 25 1.76 -9.25 -0.20
CA ALA A 25 2.19 -9.46 -1.58
C ALA A 25 3.72 -9.33 -1.72
N ILE A 26 4.31 -8.28 -1.15
CA ILE A 26 5.77 -8.06 -1.15
C ILE A 26 6.49 -9.19 -0.40
N ILE A 27 6.00 -9.57 0.78
CA ILE A 27 6.61 -10.65 1.59
C ILE A 27 6.55 -11.99 0.85
N GLN A 28 5.45 -12.29 0.15
CA GLN A 28 5.32 -13.52 -0.62
C GLN A 28 6.29 -13.54 -1.81
N ALA A 29 6.43 -12.43 -2.54
CA ALA A 29 7.42 -12.32 -3.60
C ALA A 29 8.84 -12.59 -3.08
N ALA A 30 9.22 -11.96 -1.96
CA ALA A 30 10.51 -12.19 -1.31
C ALA A 30 10.69 -13.65 -0.86
N LYS A 31 9.67 -14.23 -0.22
CA LYS A 31 9.69 -15.63 0.26
C LYS A 31 9.87 -16.63 -0.88
N LEU A 32 9.27 -16.36 -2.03
CA LEU A 32 9.34 -17.22 -3.21
C LEU A 32 10.55 -16.92 -4.10
N GLY A 33 11.35 -15.90 -3.79
CA GLY A 33 12.49 -15.48 -4.61
C GLY A 33 12.07 -14.87 -5.95
N VAL A 34 10.87 -14.28 -6.02
CA VAL A 34 10.35 -13.63 -7.23
C VAL A 34 10.74 -12.16 -7.22
N THR A 35 11.42 -11.71 -8.27
CA THR A 35 11.72 -10.29 -8.45
C THR A 35 10.45 -9.51 -8.79
N ILE A 36 10.30 -8.34 -8.15
CA ILE A 36 9.19 -7.40 -8.34
C ILE A 36 9.67 -5.99 -8.69
N GLU A 37 10.94 -5.86 -9.07
CA GLU A 37 11.52 -4.62 -9.59
C GLU A 37 10.77 -4.20 -10.88
N GLY A 38 10.32 -2.95 -10.94
CA GLY A 38 9.54 -2.40 -12.03
C GLY A 38 8.09 -2.92 -12.12
N ALA A 39 7.61 -3.70 -11.15
CA ALA A 39 6.29 -4.30 -11.21
C ALA A 39 5.15 -3.28 -11.03
N THR A 40 3.92 -3.72 -11.32
CA THR A 40 2.69 -2.99 -11.01
C THR A 40 1.92 -3.71 -9.90
N LEU A 41 1.56 -2.99 -8.83
CA LEU A 41 0.75 -3.50 -7.73
C LEU A 41 -0.71 -3.05 -7.88
N TYR A 42 -1.62 -4.02 -7.94
CA TYR A 42 -3.06 -3.79 -7.91
C TYR A 42 -3.61 -4.07 -6.52
N CYS A 43 -4.38 -3.14 -5.97
CA CYS A 43 -4.98 -3.28 -4.64
C CYS A 43 -6.40 -2.72 -4.61
N THR A 44 -7.20 -3.15 -3.63
CA THR A 44 -8.59 -2.70 -3.53
C THR A 44 -8.69 -1.29 -2.95
N HIS A 45 -7.85 -0.96 -1.97
CA HIS A 45 -7.84 0.34 -1.28
C HIS A 45 -6.49 1.02 -1.48
N GLN A 46 -6.48 2.36 -1.46
CA GLN A 46 -5.26 3.14 -1.50
C GLN A 46 -4.28 2.70 -0.38
N PRO A 47 -3.00 2.45 -0.70
CA PRO A 47 -2.02 2.06 0.31
C PRO A 47 -1.81 3.14 1.37
N CYS A 48 -1.76 2.73 2.64
CA CYS A 48 -1.37 3.64 3.72
C CYS A 48 0.12 4.04 3.62
N VAL A 49 0.53 5.06 4.37
CA VAL A 49 1.93 5.52 4.43
C VAL A 49 2.96 4.40 4.68
N ILE A 50 2.63 3.39 5.50
CA ILE A 50 3.55 2.27 5.78
C ILE A 50 3.70 1.39 4.54
N CYS A 51 2.59 1.07 3.88
CA CYS A 51 2.61 0.28 2.65
C CYS A 51 3.28 1.05 1.51
N ALA A 52 3.05 2.36 1.39
CA ALA A 52 3.70 3.21 0.40
C ALA A 52 5.23 3.13 0.48
N LYS A 53 5.78 3.29 1.69
CA LYS A 53 7.22 3.14 1.93
C LYS A 53 7.74 1.76 1.52
N MET A 54 7.00 0.70 1.82
CA MET A 54 7.40 -0.66 1.44
C MET A 54 7.36 -0.87 -0.08
N ILE A 55 6.31 -0.38 -0.74
CA ILE A 55 6.14 -0.48 -2.20
C ILE A 55 7.30 0.19 -2.92
N ILE A 56 7.65 1.42 -2.52
CA ILE A 56 8.77 2.17 -3.09
C ILE A 56 10.08 1.43 -2.91
N ASN A 57 10.38 0.98 -1.70
CA ASN A 57 11.64 0.27 -1.41
C ASN A 57 11.72 -1.13 -2.04
N ALA A 58 10.56 -1.72 -2.40
CA ALA A 58 10.50 -2.99 -3.11
C ALA A 58 10.72 -2.86 -4.62
N GLY A 59 10.89 -1.64 -5.14
CA GLY A 59 11.13 -1.38 -6.56
C GLY A 59 9.86 -1.40 -7.43
N ILE A 60 8.67 -1.34 -6.83
CA ILE A 60 7.41 -1.30 -7.60
C ILE A 60 7.27 0.09 -8.24
N ALA A 61 7.07 0.11 -9.56
CA ALA A 61 7.02 1.35 -10.35
C ALA A 61 5.62 1.95 -10.47
N ARG A 62 4.57 1.14 -10.25
CA ARG A 62 3.17 1.57 -10.44
C ARG A 62 2.24 0.92 -9.43
N VAL A 63 1.28 1.70 -8.93
CA VAL A 63 0.19 1.26 -8.05
C VAL A 63 -1.15 1.62 -8.66
N VAL A 64 -2.07 0.66 -8.71
CA VAL A 64 -3.45 0.86 -9.13
C VAL A 64 -4.38 0.45 -7.98
N TYR A 65 -5.28 1.34 -7.57
CA TYR A 65 -6.18 1.11 -6.42
C TYR A 65 -7.65 1.40 -6.77
N GLY A 66 -8.60 0.68 -6.17
CA GLY A 66 -10.04 0.87 -6.45
C GLY A 66 -10.69 1.99 -5.62
N GLU A 67 -10.56 1.92 -4.31
CA GLU A 67 -11.18 2.83 -3.35
C GLU A 67 -10.14 3.78 -2.76
N GLY A 68 -10.46 5.08 -2.75
CA GLY A 68 -9.59 6.09 -2.16
C GLY A 68 -9.58 5.99 -0.63
N TYR A 69 -8.47 6.36 -0.02
CA TYR A 69 -8.31 6.42 1.42
C TYR A 69 -7.76 7.81 1.80
N PRO A 70 -8.24 8.46 2.86
CA PRO A 70 -7.80 9.81 3.22
C PRO A 70 -6.40 9.78 3.88
N ASP A 71 -5.38 9.53 3.07
CA ASP A 71 -3.96 9.56 3.45
C ASP A 71 -3.18 10.31 2.36
N ASP A 72 -3.32 11.65 2.37
CA ASP A 72 -2.66 12.55 1.40
C ASP A 72 -1.14 12.41 1.46
N PHE A 73 -0.59 12.15 2.65
CA PHE A 73 0.84 11.97 2.85
C PHE A 73 1.37 10.72 2.11
N ALA A 74 0.59 9.64 2.04
CA ALA A 74 0.98 8.48 1.23
C ALA A 74 1.09 8.83 -0.27
N LEU A 75 0.19 9.67 -0.79
CA LEU A 75 0.22 10.13 -2.19
C LEU A 75 1.44 11.03 -2.46
N GLU A 76 1.77 11.92 -1.52
CA GLU A 76 2.96 12.78 -1.59
C GLU A 76 4.24 11.95 -1.70
N ILE A 77 4.41 10.93 -0.84
CA ILE A 77 5.61 10.07 -0.87
C ILE A 77 5.72 9.31 -2.20
N PHE A 78 4.61 8.79 -2.76
CA PHE A 78 4.66 8.15 -4.07
C PHE A 78 5.12 9.11 -5.17
N LYS A 79 4.61 10.34 -5.15
CA LYS A 79 4.99 11.40 -6.10
C LYS A 79 6.46 11.76 -5.98
N GLU A 80 6.98 11.96 -4.77
CA GLU A 80 8.39 12.26 -4.53
C GLU A 80 9.32 11.12 -4.95
N ALA A 81 8.88 9.86 -4.77
CA ALA A 81 9.63 8.68 -5.18
C ALA A 81 9.54 8.35 -6.68
N GLY A 82 8.70 9.07 -7.44
CA GLY A 82 8.51 8.82 -8.88
C GLY A 82 7.73 7.53 -9.20
N VAL A 83 6.92 7.03 -8.26
CA VAL A 83 6.05 5.86 -8.46
C VAL A 83 4.69 6.32 -8.96
N SER A 84 4.21 5.76 -10.08
CA SER A 84 2.88 6.10 -10.62
C SER A 84 1.77 5.56 -9.71
N ILE A 85 0.79 6.37 -9.38
CA ILE A 85 -0.37 5.95 -8.58
C ILE A 85 -1.68 6.39 -9.25
N GLU A 86 -2.56 5.42 -9.51
CA GLU A 86 -3.77 5.61 -10.31
C GLU A 86 -4.98 4.96 -9.64
N LYS A 87 -6.14 5.62 -9.71
CA LYS A 87 -7.40 5.06 -9.24
C LYS A 87 -8.10 4.30 -10.37
N TYR A 88 -8.40 3.03 -10.14
CA TYR A 88 -9.17 2.20 -11.06
C TYR A 88 -10.63 2.66 -11.10
N GLY A 89 -11.18 2.84 -12.29
CA GLY A 89 -12.59 3.18 -12.48
C GLY A 89 -12.91 4.68 -12.55
N THR A 90 -11.91 5.57 -12.48
CA THR A 90 -12.07 6.91 -13.07
C THR A 90 -11.89 6.79 -14.57
N ALA A 91 -12.93 6.33 -15.27
CA ALA A 91 -13.11 6.78 -16.64
C ALA A 91 -13.29 8.30 -16.56
N GLU A 92 -12.40 9.08 -17.18
CA GLU A 92 -12.75 10.44 -17.53
C GLU A 92 -14.00 10.38 -18.44
N PRO A 93 -14.98 11.28 -18.28
CA PRO A 93 -15.95 11.54 -19.33
C PRO A 93 -15.27 12.15 -20.56
#